data_AF-A0A4Q1FWE8-F1
#
_entry.id   AF-A0A4Q1FWE8-F1
#
_cell.length_a   1.000
_cell.length_b   1.000
_cell.length_c   1.000
_cell.angle_alpha   90.00
_cell.angle_beta   90.00
_cell.angle_gamma   90.00
#
_symmetry.space_group_name_H-M   'P 1'
#
loop_
_entity.id
_entity.type
_entity.pdbx_description
1 polymer ?
#
loop_
_entity_poly.entity_id
_entity_poly.type
_entity_poly.pdbx_seq_one_letter_code
_entity_poly.pdbx_strand_id
1 'polypeptide(L)'
;MDELELLKKDWNKESDDFKEYSENEIYKMIKNKSVSMTRTLLIIGLVEMVLWALYGYLNREFPYIRITMFFVFTAAIIILFRKMRTGQDSITLMKSILNMRTLILGYAGISLVLAVTDNIIQFDHNTRDFMAGLKDGYNKNHDTNALPTNPDIMIPEVANYIIFGFFAVIGFYILYIIYKRTYGKILQDLRKNYKELSLQEEKAI
;
A
#
# COMPACT_ATOMS: atom_id res chain seq x y z
N MET A 1 -16.75 -46.37 34.99
CA MET A 1 -17.97 -46.19 34.17
C MET A 1 -18.06 -44.76 33.62
N ASP A 2 -17.45 -43.77 34.27
CA ASP A 2 -17.62 -42.35 33.93
C ASP A 2 -16.87 -41.85 32.68
N GLU A 3 -15.72 -42.44 32.33
CA GLU A 3 -14.91 -41.97 31.19
C GLU A 3 -15.56 -42.28 29.82
N LEU A 4 -16.28 -43.39 29.74
CA LEU A 4 -16.96 -43.84 28.52
C LEU A 4 -18.23 -43.02 28.25
N GLU A 5 -18.91 -42.57 29.31
CA GLU A 5 -20.05 -41.66 29.20
C GLU A 5 -19.63 -40.23 28.83
N LEU A 6 -18.47 -39.78 29.34
CA LEU A 6 -17.85 -38.51 28.92
C LEU A 6 -17.50 -38.50 27.44
N LEU A 7 -16.83 -39.55 26.94
CA LEU A 7 -16.51 -39.69 25.52
C LEU A 7 -17.76 -39.77 24.64
N LYS A 8 -18.81 -40.47 25.08
CA LYS A 8 -20.08 -40.56 24.35
C LYS A 8 -20.83 -39.21 24.30
N LYS A 9 -20.72 -38.42 25.37
CA LYS A 9 -21.29 -37.06 25.46
C LYS A 9 -20.55 -36.07 24.56
N ASP A 10 -19.24 -36.18 24.44
CA ASP A 10 -18.46 -35.32 23.54
C ASP A 10 -18.57 -35.75 22.08
N TRP A 11 -18.67 -37.05 21.81
CA TRP A 11 -18.97 -37.58 20.46
C TRP A 11 -20.32 -37.12 19.92
N ASN A 12 -21.35 -37.03 20.78
CA ASN A 12 -22.67 -36.52 20.40
C ASN A 12 -22.76 -34.98 20.30
N LYS A 13 -21.70 -34.24 20.68
CA LYS A 13 -21.66 -32.78 20.54
C LYS A 13 -21.04 -32.32 19.22
N GLU A 14 -20.13 -33.09 18.63
CA GLU A 14 -19.45 -32.70 17.38
C GLU A 14 -20.31 -32.85 16.13
N SER A 15 -21.42 -33.60 16.18
CA SER A 15 -22.28 -33.83 15.01
C SER A 15 -23.32 -32.75 14.75
N ASP A 16 -23.54 -31.80 15.67
CA ASP A 16 -24.69 -30.87 15.63
C ASP A 16 -24.32 -29.44 15.24
N ASP A 17 -23.05 -29.15 14.95
CA ASP A 17 -22.56 -27.78 14.67
C ASP A 17 -21.92 -27.61 13.28
N PHE A 18 -22.08 -28.59 12.38
CA PHE A 18 -21.82 -28.38 10.95
C PHE A 18 -23.01 -27.66 10.32
N LYS A 19 -22.96 -26.32 10.38
CA LYS A 19 -23.88 -25.48 9.62
C LYS A 19 -23.68 -25.76 8.12
N GLU A 20 -24.57 -26.55 7.52
CA GLU A 20 -24.64 -26.71 6.07
C GLU A 20 -25.09 -25.39 5.45
N TYR A 21 -24.12 -24.63 4.94
CA TYR A 21 -24.42 -23.41 4.21
C TYR A 21 -24.89 -23.78 2.80
N SER A 22 -26.06 -23.27 2.40
CA SER A 22 -26.49 -23.39 1.00
C SER A 22 -25.55 -22.62 0.07
N GLU A 23 -25.46 -23.01 -1.21
CA GLU A 23 -24.62 -22.32 -2.20
C GLU A 23 -24.88 -20.80 -2.24
N ASN A 24 -26.14 -20.38 -2.06
CA ASN A 24 -26.54 -18.98 -2.01
C ASN A 24 -26.01 -18.24 -0.76
N GLU A 25 -25.92 -18.91 0.38
CA GLU A 25 -25.36 -18.32 1.61
C GLU A 25 -23.85 -18.17 1.53
N ILE A 26 -23.16 -19.18 0.98
CA ILE A 26 -21.72 -19.12 0.71
C ILE A 26 -21.41 -17.96 -0.24
N TYR A 27 -22.18 -17.83 -1.32
CA TYR A 27 -22.06 -16.72 -2.27
C TYR A 27 -22.23 -15.35 -1.59
N LYS A 28 -23.28 -15.18 -0.77
CA LYS A 28 -23.54 -13.95 -0.04
C LYS A 28 -22.40 -13.60 0.94
N MET A 29 -21.81 -14.60 1.59
CA MET A 29 -20.66 -14.41 2.47
C MET A 29 -19.39 -13.99 1.71
N ILE A 30 -19.05 -14.67 0.60
CA ILE A 30 -17.89 -14.32 -0.24
C ILE A 30 -18.04 -12.90 -0.80
N LYS A 31 -19.24 -12.54 -1.26
CA LYS A 31 -19.59 -11.20 -1.75
C LYS A 31 -19.37 -10.14 -0.66
N ASN A 32 -19.92 -10.34 0.53
CA ASN A 32 -19.78 -9.38 1.64
C ASN A 32 -18.33 -9.25 2.13
N LYS A 33 -17.60 -10.36 2.24
CA LYS A 33 -16.18 -10.35 2.62
C LYS A 33 -15.34 -9.61 1.58
N SER A 34 -15.59 -9.85 0.30
CA SER A 34 -14.88 -9.18 -0.80
C SER A 34 -15.16 -7.68 -0.83
N VAL A 35 -16.40 -7.25 -0.60
CA VAL A 35 -16.76 -5.82 -0.47
C VAL A 35 -16.06 -5.16 0.72
N SER A 36 -15.94 -5.84 1.85
CA SER A 36 -15.20 -5.33 3.01
C SER A 36 -13.71 -5.16 2.70
N MET A 37 -13.06 -6.20 2.14
CA MET A 37 -11.65 -6.13 1.70
C MET A 37 -11.41 -5.00 0.69
N THR A 38 -12.36 -4.83 -0.23
CA THR A 38 -12.38 -3.79 -1.25
C THR A 38 -12.40 -2.38 -0.64
N ARG A 39 -13.22 -2.14 0.40
CA ARG A 39 -13.29 -0.85 1.10
C ARG A 39 -11.97 -0.53 1.81
N THR A 40 -11.40 -1.49 2.51
CA THR A 40 -10.10 -1.32 3.17
C THR A 40 -9.00 -0.98 2.17
N LEU A 41 -8.98 -1.66 1.03
CA LEU A 41 -7.99 -1.44 -0.02
C LEU A 41 -8.14 -0.05 -0.68
N LEU A 42 -9.37 0.46 -0.81
CA LEU A 42 -9.63 1.81 -1.31
C LEU A 42 -9.05 2.87 -0.35
N ILE A 43 -9.25 2.71 0.96
CA ILE A 43 -8.71 3.63 1.98
C ILE A 43 -7.18 3.64 1.93
N ILE A 44 -6.54 2.47 1.89
CA ILE A 44 -5.08 2.35 1.78
C ILE A 44 -4.58 3.07 0.53
N GLY A 45 -5.26 2.88 -0.61
CA GLY A 45 -4.90 3.54 -1.86
C GLY A 45 -5.02 5.07 -1.84
N LEU A 46 -6.04 5.62 -1.17
CA LEU A 46 -6.17 7.07 -0.98
C LEU A 46 -5.05 7.63 -0.11
N VAL A 47 -4.74 6.96 1.01
CA VAL A 47 -3.65 7.35 1.91
C VAL A 47 -2.33 7.38 1.16
N GLU A 48 -2.06 6.37 0.33
CA GLU A 48 -0.83 6.29 -0.45
C GLU A 48 -0.70 7.41 -1.49
N MET A 49 -1.78 7.78 -2.17
CA MET A 49 -1.75 8.94 -3.08
C MET A 49 -1.38 10.23 -2.34
N VAL A 50 -1.96 10.44 -1.15
CA VAL A 50 -1.66 11.60 -0.32
C VAL A 50 -0.21 11.57 0.15
N LEU A 51 0.33 10.40 0.52
CA LEU A 51 1.73 10.26 0.92
C LEU A 51 2.70 10.65 -0.21
N TRP A 52 2.47 10.17 -1.43
CA TRP A 52 3.29 10.55 -2.59
C TRP A 52 3.17 12.03 -2.95
N ALA A 53 1.97 12.61 -2.82
CA ALA A 53 1.75 14.03 -3.03
C ALA A 53 2.47 14.89 -1.98
N LEU A 54 2.38 14.51 -0.71
CA LEU A 54 3.08 15.16 0.39
C LEU A 54 4.59 15.07 0.21
N TYR A 55 5.10 13.90 -0.17
CA TYR A 55 6.50 13.71 -0.50
C TYR A 55 6.94 14.64 -1.64
N GLY A 56 6.16 14.75 -2.71
CA GLY A 56 6.41 15.71 -3.78
C GLY A 56 6.40 17.17 -3.34
N TYR A 57 5.49 17.55 -2.44
CA TYR A 57 5.43 18.91 -1.90
C TYR A 57 6.67 19.26 -1.06
N LEU A 58 7.12 18.33 -0.20
CA LEU A 58 8.29 18.51 0.64
C LEU A 58 9.58 18.60 -0.17
N ASN A 59 9.71 17.78 -1.21
CA ASN A 59 10.92 17.76 -2.04
C ASN A 59 11.11 19.04 -2.86
N ARG A 60 10.08 19.88 -3.03
CA ARG A 60 10.05 21.11 -3.86
C ARG A 60 10.49 20.97 -5.33
N GLU A 61 10.87 19.78 -5.73
CA GLU A 61 11.38 19.49 -7.06
C GLU A 61 10.32 18.86 -7.96
N PHE A 62 10.35 19.31 -9.22
CA PHE A 62 9.33 19.03 -10.23
C PHE A 62 7.88 19.18 -9.71
N PRO A 63 7.55 20.31 -9.04
CA PRO A 63 6.24 20.46 -8.39
C PRO A 63 5.11 20.39 -9.40
N TYR A 64 5.29 20.98 -10.59
CA TYR A 64 4.27 21.00 -11.63
C TYR A 64 3.92 19.60 -12.15
N ILE A 65 4.92 18.72 -12.35
CA ILE A 65 4.70 17.36 -12.87
C ILE A 65 3.97 16.52 -11.81
N ARG A 66 4.44 16.55 -10.56
CA ARG A 66 3.82 15.78 -9.46
C ARG A 66 2.41 16.27 -9.12
N ILE A 67 2.19 17.59 -9.10
CA ILE A 67 0.85 18.18 -8.89
C ILE A 67 -0.09 17.78 -10.03
N THR A 68 0.36 17.89 -11.29
CA THR A 68 -0.44 17.49 -12.45
C THR A 68 -0.83 16.02 -12.38
N MET A 69 0.13 15.13 -12.07
CA MET A 69 -0.16 13.71 -11.87
C MET A 69 -1.17 13.49 -10.74
N PHE A 70 -1.02 14.14 -9.59
CA PHE A 70 -1.97 14.02 -8.49
C PHE A 70 -3.40 14.38 -8.91
N PHE A 71 -3.59 15.48 -9.64
CA PHE A 71 -4.91 15.87 -10.14
C PHE A 71 -5.46 14.90 -11.19
N VAL A 72 -4.63 14.44 -12.13
CA VAL A 72 -5.04 13.46 -13.17
C VAL A 72 -5.49 12.15 -12.52
N PHE A 73 -4.72 11.63 -11.56
CA PHE A 73 -5.03 10.38 -10.87
C PHE A 73 -6.24 10.53 -9.95
N THR A 74 -6.38 11.67 -9.26
CA THR A 74 -7.56 11.98 -8.44
C THR A 74 -8.82 12.08 -9.32
N ALA A 75 -8.74 12.73 -10.48
CA ALA A 75 -9.85 12.80 -11.43
C ALA A 75 -10.23 11.42 -11.98
N ALA A 76 -9.24 10.58 -12.31
CA ALA A 76 -9.48 9.21 -12.76
C ALA A 76 -10.20 8.36 -11.69
N ILE A 77 -9.82 8.52 -10.42
CA ILE A 77 -10.47 7.87 -9.28
C ILE A 77 -11.90 8.38 -9.09
N ILE A 78 -12.13 9.70 -9.19
CA ILE A 78 -13.48 10.28 -9.10
C ILE A 78 -14.38 9.79 -10.24
N ILE A 79 -13.84 9.66 -11.46
CA ILE A 79 -14.57 9.11 -12.62
C ILE A 79 -14.94 7.64 -12.38
N LEU A 80 -13.98 6.82 -11.91
CA LEU A 80 -14.24 5.44 -11.51
C LEU A 80 -15.31 5.37 -10.40
N PHE A 81 -15.27 6.29 -9.44
CA PHE A 81 -16.24 6.35 -8.34
C PHE A 81 -17.63 6.80 -8.78
N ARG A 82 -17.72 7.78 -9.69
CA ARG A 82 -18.99 8.22 -10.27
C ARG A 82 -19.65 7.11 -11.10
N LYS A 83 -18.86 6.37 -11.89
CA LYS A 83 -19.34 5.22 -12.67
C LYS A 83 -19.91 4.10 -11.79
N MET A 84 -19.43 3.96 -10.55
CA MET A 84 -19.96 3.01 -9.56
C MET A 84 -21.30 3.44 -8.94
N ARG A 85 -21.55 4.74 -8.78
CA ARG A 85 -22.78 5.25 -8.15
C ARG A 85 -24.03 5.05 -9.02
N THR A 86 -23.87 4.71 -10.30
CA THR A 86 -24.95 4.60 -11.29
C THR A 86 -25.44 3.18 -11.61
N GLY A 87 -24.96 2.13 -10.92
CA GLY A 87 -25.48 0.76 -11.12
C GLY A 87 -25.15 -0.19 -9.96
N GLN A 88 -26.19 -0.79 -9.39
CA GLN A 88 -26.24 -1.45 -8.06
C GLN A 88 -25.46 -2.77 -7.86
N ASP A 89 -24.56 -3.15 -8.76
CA ASP A 89 -23.95 -4.47 -8.72
C ASP A 89 -22.57 -4.51 -8.04
N SER A 90 -22.40 -5.44 -7.09
CA SER A 90 -21.18 -5.57 -6.29
C SER A 90 -20.00 -6.16 -7.08
N ILE A 91 -20.28 -6.89 -8.16
CA ILE A 91 -19.25 -7.41 -9.06
C ILE A 91 -18.67 -6.24 -9.87
N THR A 92 -19.53 -5.34 -10.34
CA THR A 92 -19.12 -4.07 -10.98
C THR A 92 -18.26 -3.19 -10.05
N LEU A 93 -18.60 -3.12 -8.77
CA LEU A 93 -17.79 -2.44 -7.75
C LEU A 93 -16.41 -3.08 -7.63
N MET A 94 -16.34 -4.39 -7.44
CA MET A 94 -15.09 -5.13 -7.30
C MET A 94 -14.17 -5.00 -8.54
N LYS A 95 -14.74 -5.05 -9.76
CA LYS A 95 -14.00 -4.77 -11.01
C LYS A 95 -13.39 -3.38 -11.04
N SER A 96 -14.17 -2.39 -10.61
CA SER A 96 -13.75 -0.99 -10.57
C SER A 96 -12.63 -0.78 -9.55
N ILE A 97 -12.67 -1.44 -8.40
CA ILE A 97 -11.56 -1.42 -7.44
C ILE A 97 -10.32 -2.13 -7.98
N LEU A 98 -10.44 -3.27 -8.67
CA LEU A 98 -9.28 -3.92 -9.30
C LEU A 98 -8.58 -2.96 -10.28
N ASN A 99 -9.35 -2.27 -11.12
CA ASN A 99 -8.81 -1.27 -12.05
C ASN A 99 -8.22 -0.05 -11.33
N MET A 100 -8.92 0.47 -10.31
CA MET A 100 -8.43 1.57 -9.48
C MET A 100 -7.12 1.19 -8.79
N ARG A 101 -6.96 -0.07 -8.38
CA ARG A 101 -5.73 -0.55 -7.76
C ARG A 101 -4.58 -0.65 -8.73
N THR A 102 -4.80 -1.13 -9.95
CA THR A 102 -3.78 -1.11 -11.01
C THR A 102 -3.33 0.32 -11.31
N LEU A 103 -4.28 1.25 -11.31
CA LEU A 103 -4.02 2.68 -11.51
C LEU A 103 -3.19 3.27 -10.35
N ILE A 104 -3.55 3.00 -9.09
CA ILE A 104 -2.76 3.44 -7.91
C ILE A 104 -1.36 2.82 -7.90
N LEU A 105 -1.22 1.54 -8.27
CA LEU A 105 0.08 0.89 -8.42
C LEU A 105 0.91 1.53 -9.53
N GLY A 106 0.30 1.88 -10.65
CA GLY A 106 0.97 2.63 -11.73
C GLY A 106 1.44 4.00 -11.25
N TYR A 107 0.60 4.73 -10.51
CA TYR A 107 0.98 6.00 -9.89
C TYR A 107 2.14 5.86 -8.91
N ALA A 108 2.04 4.89 -7.99
CA ALA A 108 3.08 4.61 -7.00
C ALA A 108 4.39 4.18 -7.69
N GLY A 109 4.32 3.36 -8.74
CA GLY A 109 5.46 2.93 -9.53
C GLY A 109 6.15 4.10 -10.24
N ILE A 110 5.40 4.96 -10.95
CA ILE A 110 5.97 6.15 -11.60
C ILE A 110 6.54 7.11 -10.54
N SER A 111 5.84 7.31 -9.42
CA SER A 111 6.32 8.17 -8.33
C SER A 111 7.60 7.64 -7.70
N LEU A 112 7.73 6.32 -7.57
CA LEU A 112 8.94 5.66 -7.08
C LEU A 112 10.10 5.85 -8.07
N VAL A 113 9.86 5.69 -9.37
CA VAL A 113 10.89 5.93 -10.40
C VAL A 113 11.35 7.39 -10.37
N LEU A 114 10.43 8.35 -10.24
CA LEU A 114 10.78 9.76 -10.09
C LEU A 114 11.59 10.00 -8.81
N ALA A 115 11.21 9.39 -7.68
CA ALA A 115 11.94 9.51 -6.43
C ALA A 115 13.37 8.92 -6.51
N VAL A 116 13.54 7.78 -7.18
CA VAL A 116 14.85 7.18 -7.44
C VAL A 116 15.69 8.08 -8.35
N THR A 117 15.07 8.66 -9.38
CA THR A 117 15.75 9.56 -10.33
C THR A 117 16.21 10.84 -9.64
N ASP A 118 15.37 11.47 -8.81
CA ASP A 118 15.77 12.62 -7.97
C ASP A 118 16.94 12.25 -7.06
N ASN A 119 16.88 11.08 -6.40
CA ASN A 119 17.96 10.61 -5.53
C ASN A 119 19.29 10.45 -6.26
N ILE A 120 19.27 10.06 -7.54
CA ILE A 120 20.49 9.94 -8.36
C ILE A 120 20.99 11.33 -8.78
N ILE A 121 20.11 12.23 -9.21
CA ILE A 121 20.50 13.56 -9.71
C ILE A 121 21.08 14.43 -8.58
N GLN A 122 20.45 14.45 -7.40
CA GLN A 122 20.93 15.21 -6.23
C GLN A 122 21.67 14.32 -5.23
N PHE A 123 22.28 13.24 -5.69
CA PHE A 123 22.97 12.33 -4.79
C PHE A 123 24.01 13.06 -3.92
N ASP A 124 24.71 14.04 -4.49
CA ASP A 124 25.65 14.90 -3.77
C ASP A 124 24.97 15.75 -2.69
N HIS A 125 23.95 16.53 -3.06
CA HIS A 125 23.23 17.41 -2.12
C HIS A 125 22.53 16.60 -1.01
N ASN A 126 21.88 15.49 -1.35
CA ASN A 126 21.22 14.61 -0.39
C ASN A 126 22.21 13.95 0.58
N THR A 127 23.41 13.59 0.12
CA THR A 127 24.47 13.06 1.00
C THR A 127 24.94 14.12 2.00
N ARG A 128 25.02 15.38 1.55
CA ARG A 128 25.43 16.52 2.39
C ARG A 128 24.39 16.85 3.44
N ASP A 129 23.11 16.88 3.06
CA ASP A 129 21.98 17.09 3.98
C ASP A 129 21.85 15.95 5.00
N PHE A 130 21.99 14.70 4.54
CA PHE A 130 21.96 13.54 5.43
C PHE A 130 23.08 13.61 6.47
N MET A 131 24.28 14.03 6.05
CA MET A 131 25.43 14.15 6.94
C MET A 131 25.31 15.32 7.92
N ALA A 132 24.80 16.47 7.46
CA ALA A 132 24.48 17.60 8.33
C ALA A 132 23.46 17.19 9.41
N GLY A 133 22.42 16.44 9.02
CA GLY A 133 21.42 15.90 9.95
C GLY A 133 22.01 14.90 10.97
N LEU A 134 22.88 13.98 10.53
CA LEU A 134 23.55 13.04 11.42
C LEU A 134 24.48 13.73 12.42
N LYS A 135 25.25 14.73 11.95
CA LYS A 135 26.20 15.47 12.77
C LYS A 135 25.49 16.37 13.79
N ASP A 136 24.42 17.05 13.39
CA ASP A 136 23.60 17.85 14.30
C ASP A 136 22.88 16.96 15.34
N GLY A 137 22.41 15.77 14.93
CA GLY A 137 21.86 14.77 15.84
C GLY A 137 22.87 14.27 16.87
N TYR A 138 24.12 14.03 16.46
CA TYR A 138 25.21 13.64 17.36
C TYR A 138 25.59 14.77 18.33
N ASN A 139 25.73 16.00 17.83
CA ASN A 139 26.12 17.18 18.61
C ASN A 139 25.08 17.54 19.68
N LYS A 140 23.78 17.43 19.35
CA LYS A 140 22.68 17.68 20.28
C LYS A 140 22.62 16.65 21.42
N ASN A 141 23.03 15.41 21.16
CA ASN A 141 23.07 14.36 22.16
C ASN A 141 24.31 14.44 23.09
N HIS A 142 25.32 15.24 22.72
CA HIS A 142 26.56 15.41 23.48
C HIS A 142 26.72 16.83 24.07
N ASP A 143 25.65 17.63 24.15
CA ASP A 143 25.64 19.01 24.69
C ASP A 143 26.75 19.92 24.14
N THR A 144 27.18 19.66 22.91
CA THR A 144 28.09 20.57 22.22
C THR A 144 27.26 21.70 21.63
N ASN A 145 27.48 22.95 22.10
CA ASN A 145 26.85 24.17 21.56
C ASN A 145 27.36 24.51 20.15
N ALA A 146 27.45 23.52 19.27
CA ALA A 146 27.84 23.70 17.89
C ALA A 146 26.67 24.31 17.10
N LEU A 147 26.97 25.34 16.31
CA LEU A 147 26.02 25.90 15.35
C LEU A 147 25.54 24.80 14.38
N PRO A 148 24.29 24.88 13.88
CA PRO A 148 23.77 23.90 12.92
C PRO A 148 24.73 23.80 11.72
N THR A 149 25.13 22.57 11.40
CA THR A 149 26.11 22.32 10.35
C THR A 149 25.50 22.68 9.01
N ASN A 150 26.04 23.69 8.32
CA ASN A 150 25.56 24.04 6.99
C ASN A 150 25.95 22.93 5.98
N PRO A 151 24.99 22.28 5.29
CA PRO A 151 25.26 21.23 4.31
C PRO A 151 26.16 21.71 3.16
N ASP A 152 26.04 22.99 2.78
CA ASP A 152 26.70 23.59 1.61
C ASP A 152 28.20 23.86 1.79
N ILE A 153 28.74 23.70 2.99
CA ILE A 153 30.18 23.82 3.28
C ILE A 153 30.83 22.48 3.63
N MET A 154 30.03 21.42 3.81
CA MET A 154 30.54 20.09 4.10
C MET A 154 31.02 19.43 2.82
N ILE A 155 32.26 18.95 2.80
CA ILE A 155 32.83 18.16 1.71
C ILE A 155 32.74 16.69 2.13
N PRO A 156 31.83 15.89 1.57
CA PRO A 156 31.70 14.50 1.96
C PRO A 156 32.90 13.68 1.48
N GLU A 157 33.50 12.91 2.38
CA GLU A 157 34.48 11.87 1.99
C GLU A 157 33.81 10.70 1.25
N VAL A 158 34.60 9.96 0.46
CA VAL A 158 34.16 8.80 -0.34
C VAL A 158 33.39 7.77 0.48
N ALA A 159 33.77 7.58 1.76
CA ALA A 159 33.09 6.65 2.67
C ALA A 159 31.63 7.04 2.96
N ASN A 160 31.30 8.33 2.99
CA ASN A 160 29.96 8.81 3.32
C ASN A 160 28.96 8.53 2.20
N TYR A 161 29.40 8.63 0.94
CA TYR A 161 28.58 8.23 -0.22
C TYR A 161 28.24 6.74 -0.19
N ILE A 162 29.18 5.89 0.24
CA ILE A 162 28.96 4.44 0.38
C ILE A 162 27.92 4.17 1.48
N ILE A 163 28.05 4.85 2.63
CA ILE A 163 27.12 4.72 3.76
C ILE A 163 25.71 5.17 3.37
N PHE A 164 25.58 6.37 2.79
CA PHE A 164 24.28 6.89 2.33
C PHE A 164 23.65 5.99 1.26
N GLY A 165 24.44 5.56 0.27
CA GLY A 165 23.99 4.62 -0.76
C GLY A 165 23.46 3.31 -0.18
N PHE A 166 24.14 2.75 0.83
CA PHE A 166 23.68 1.53 1.51
C PHE A 166 22.35 1.74 2.24
N PHE A 167 22.19 2.85 2.97
CA PHE A 167 20.93 3.18 3.64
C PHE A 167 19.79 3.45 2.65
N ALA A 168 20.07 4.14 1.54
CA ALA A 168 19.10 4.40 0.49
C ALA A 168 18.59 3.08 -0.13
N VAL A 169 19.50 2.16 -0.47
CA VAL A 169 19.15 0.83 -1.01
C VAL A 169 18.29 0.04 -0.02
N ILE A 170 18.64 0.07 1.27
CA ILE A 170 17.82 -0.58 2.31
C ILE A 170 16.43 0.05 2.39
N GLY A 171 16.33 1.39 2.36
CA GLY A 171 15.06 2.11 2.38
C GLY A 171 14.15 1.70 1.21
N PHE A 172 14.70 1.67 -0.01
CA PHE A 172 13.98 1.21 -1.20
C PHE A 172 13.59 -0.27 -1.12
N TYR A 173 14.45 -1.12 -0.54
CA TYR A 173 14.16 -2.54 -0.34
C TYR A 173 13.02 -2.78 0.64
N ILE A 174 13.00 -2.04 1.76
CA ILE A 174 11.90 -2.09 2.74
C ILE A 174 10.60 -1.63 2.09
N LEU A 175 10.62 -0.53 1.34
CA LEU A 175 9.48 -0.07 0.55
C LEU A 175 8.98 -1.16 -0.38
N TYR A 176 9.87 -1.78 -1.16
CA TYR A 176 9.52 -2.88 -2.06
C TYR A 176 8.86 -4.06 -1.33
N ILE A 177 9.36 -4.45 -0.15
CA ILE A 177 8.75 -5.51 0.66
C ILE A 177 7.35 -5.12 1.12
N ILE A 178 7.17 -3.88 1.59
CA ILE A 178 5.86 -3.37 2.03
C ILE A 178 4.89 -3.44 0.85
N TYR A 179 5.27 -2.91 -0.31
CA TYR A 179 4.47 -2.98 -1.53
C TYR A 179 4.17 -4.44 -1.93
N LYS A 180 5.17 -5.32 -1.95
CA LYS A 180 4.95 -6.73 -2.31
C LYS A 180 3.97 -7.43 -1.36
N ARG A 181 4.10 -7.17 -0.05
CA ARG A 181 3.32 -7.86 0.98
C ARG A 181 1.88 -7.36 1.06
N THR A 182 1.67 -6.05 1.07
CA THR A 182 0.33 -5.47 1.18
C THR A 182 -0.42 -5.51 -0.15
N TYR A 183 0.26 -5.38 -1.30
CA TYR A 183 -0.39 -5.33 -2.60
C TYR A 183 -0.57 -6.71 -3.22
N GLY A 184 0.43 -7.59 -3.13
CA GLY A 184 0.41 -8.88 -3.82
C GLY A 184 -0.69 -9.81 -3.32
N LYS A 185 -0.75 -10.04 -2.00
CA LYS A 185 -1.70 -10.98 -1.39
C LYS A 185 -3.15 -10.51 -1.54
N ILE A 186 -3.43 -9.27 -1.16
CA ILE A 186 -4.80 -8.74 -1.16
C ILE A 186 -5.36 -8.66 -2.58
N LEU A 187 -4.54 -8.31 -3.57
CA LEU A 187 -4.97 -8.25 -4.97
C LEU A 187 -5.24 -9.64 -5.55
N GLN A 188 -4.41 -10.64 -5.23
CA GLN A 188 -4.62 -12.02 -5.66
C GLN A 188 -5.91 -12.59 -5.09
N ASP A 189 -6.14 -12.40 -3.79
CA ASP A 189 -7.34 -12.86 -3.11
C ASP A 189 -8.60 -12.18 -3.68
N LEU A 190 -8.55 -10.86 -3.90
CA LEU A 190 -9.67 -10.11 -4.45
C LEU A 190 -9.97 -10.52 -5.90
N ARG A 191 -8.94 -10.78 -6.72
CA ARG A 191 -9.11 -11.23 -8.11
C ARG A 191 -9.66 -12.65 -8.21
N LYS A 192 -9.28 -13.52 -7.28
CA LYS A 192 -9.84 -14.87 -7.18
C LYS A 192 -11.33 -14.82 -6.83
N ASN A 193 -11.68 -14.06 -5.78
CA ASN A 193 -13.08 -13.87 -5.39
C ASN A 193 -13.90 -13.22 -6.51
N TYR A 194 -13.33 -12.24 -7.23
CA TYR A 194 -13.97 -11.63 -8.40
C TYR A 194 -14.33 -12.66 -9.47
N LYS A 195 -13.38 -13.53 -9.82
CA LYS A 195 -13.56 -14.55 -10.86
C LYS A 195 -14.63 -15.57 -10.47
N GLU A 196 -14.62 -16.00 -9.20
CA GLU A 196 -15.61 -16.94 -8.68
C GLU A 196 -17.02 -16.33 -8.67
N LEU A 197 -17.15 -15.08 -8.22
CA LEU A 197 -18.43 -14.36 -8.19
C LEU A 197 -18.98 -14.11 -9.60
N SER A 198 -18.15 -13.74 -10.58
CA SER A 198 -18.60 -13.52 -11.96
C SER A 198 -19.06 -14.80 -12.65
N LEU A 199 -18.40 -15.93 -12.36
CA LEU A 199 -18.70 -17.21 -13.01
C LEU A 199 -20.02 -17.81 -12.48
N GLN A 200 -20.39 -17.52 -11.24
CA GLN A 200 -21.69 -17.95 -10.70
C GLN A 200 -22.86 -17.09 -11.19
N GLU A 201 -22.65 -15.79 -11.41
CA GLU A 201 -23.69 -14.93 -12.01
C GLU A 201 -24.01 -15.35 -13.45
N GLU A 202 -23.00 -15.73 -14.23
CA GLU A 202 -23.19 -16.26 -15.59
C GLU A 202 -23.93 -17.62 -15.62
N LYS A 203 -23.80 -18.44 -14.56
CA LYS A 203 -24.53 -19.71 -14.43
C LYS A 203 -25.97 -19.56 -13.93
N ALA A 204 -26.30 -18.42 -13.32
CA ALA A 204 -27.63 -18.13 -12.79
C ALA A 204 -28.58 -17.47 -13.82
N ILE A 205 -28.04 -17.07 -14.96
CA ILE A 205 -28.75 -16.50 -16.13
C ILE A 205 -29.04 -17.62 -17.13
#